data_AF-A0A920RZ96-F1
#
_entry.id   AF-A0A920RZ96-F1
#
_cell.length_a   1.000
_cell.length_b   1.000
_cell.length_c   1.000
_cell.angle_alpha   90.00
_cell.angle_beta   90.00
_cell.angle_gamma   90.00
#
_symmetry.space_group_name_H-M   'P 1'
#
loop_
_entity.id
_entity.type
_entity.pdbx_description
1 polymer ?
#
loop_
_entity_poly.entity_id
_entity_poly.type
_entity_poly.pdbx_seq_one_letter_code
_entity_poly.pdbx_strand_id
1 'polypeptide(L)' 'MTATAILIESALAFLGLGDPKVMSWGFMIGSGREFLRTAWWLCAIPGIAILLTVLGINLVGEGLNDTFNPKLRNL' A
#
# COMPACT_ATOMS: atom_id res chain seq x y z
N MET A 1 -6.80 -0.70 10.68
CA MET A 1 -7.49 0.33 9.86
C MET A 1 -6.52 1.21 9.06
N THR A 2 -5.30 1.46 9.55
CA THR A 2 -4.27 2.27 8.87
C THR A 2 -3.81 1.68 7.53
N ALA A 3 -3.61 0.36 7.45
CA ALA A 3 -3.23 -0.30 6.20
C ALA A 3 -4.30 -0.16 5.08
N THR A 4 -5.58 -0.19 5.44
CA THR A 4 -6.70 0.04 4.51
C THR A 4 -6.71 1.46 3.97
N ALA A 5 -6.35 2.46 4.79
CA ALA A 5 -6.28 3.85 4.34
C ALA A 5 -5.21 4.05 3.24
N ILE A 6 -4.07 3.35 3.34
CA ILE A 6 -3.01 3.38 2.32
C ILE A 6 -3.51 2.80 0.99
N LEU A 7 -4.20 1.66 1.04
CA LEU A 7 -4.79 1.04 -0.16
C LEU A 7 -5.82 1.97 -0.82
N ILE A 8 -6.67 2.63 -0.02
CA ILE A 8 -7.69 3.55 -0.53
C ILE A 8 -7.04 4.79 -1.17
N GLU A 9 -6.07 5.42 -0.51
CA GLU A 9 -5.34 6.57 -1.08
C GLU A 9 -4.67 6.18 -2.40
N SER A 10 -3.97 5.04 -2.42
CA SER A 10 -3.30 4.56 -3.63
C SER A 10 -4.28 4.24 -4.76
N ALA A 11 -5.47 3.71 -4.45
CA ALA A 11 -6.53 3.48 -5.43
C ALA A 11 -7.10 4.80 -5.99
N LEU A 12 -7.33 5.80 -5.13
CA LEU A 12 -7.79 7.13 -5.54
C LEU A 12 -6.73 7.84 -6.41
N ALA A 13 -5.46 7.78 -6.01
CA ALA A 13 -4.36 8.34 -6.78
C ALA A 13 -4.18 7.63 -8.14
N PHE A 14 -4.38 6.31 -8.19
CA PHE A 14 -4.41 5.54 -9.44
C PHE A 14 -5.54 6.00 -10.38
N LEU A 15 -6.70 6.36 -9.83
CA LEU A 15 -7.81 6.94 -10.57
C LEU A 15 -7.59 8.41 -10.96
N GLY A 16 -6.48 9.03 -10.54
CA GLY A 16 -6.19 10.44 -10.77
C GLY A 16 -6.95 11.39 -9.86
N LEU A 17 -7.53 10.87 -8.77
CA LEU A 17 -8.31 11.63 -7.77
C LEU A 17 -7.45 12.07 -6.57
N GLY A 18 -6.14 11.83 -6.61
CA GLY A 18 -5.16 12.33 -5.63
C GLY A 18 -4.66 13.74 -5.96
N ASP A 19 -3.78 14.28 -5.12
CA ASP A 19 -3.15 15.58 -5.38
C ASP A 19 -2.20 15.50 -6.59
N PRO A 20 -2.48 16.19 -7.72
CA PRO A 20 -1.67 16.09 -8.92
C PRO A 20 -0.29 16.76 -8.78
N LYS A 21 -0.04 17.52 -7.71
CA LYS A 21 1.28 18.10 -7.41
C LYS A 21 2.20 17.13 -6.67
N VAL A 22 1.66 16.05 -6.09
CA VAL A 22 2.41 15.08 -5.29
C VAL A 22 2.45 13.75 -6.02
N MET A 23 3.66 13.30 -6.36
CA MET A 23 3.82 11.98 -6.99
C MET A 23 3.70 10.88 -5.93
N SER A 24 2.58 10.15 -5.95
CA SER A 24 2.37 8.95 -5.14
C SER A 24 2.56 7.67 -5.95
N TRP A 25 2.79 6.54 -5.27
CA TRP A 25 2.94 5.24 -5.93
C TRP A 25 1.67 4.83 -6.70
N GLY A 26 0.48 5.12 -6.16
CA GLY A 26 -0.78 4.91 -6.87
C GLY A 26 -0.86 5.70 -8.18
N PHE A 27 -0.44 6.98 -8.15
CA PHE A 27 -0.38 7.82 -9.34
C PHE A 27 0.63 7.31 -10.38
N MET A 28 1.80 6.83 -9.94
CA MET A 28 2.80 6.21 -10.84
C MET A 28 2.25 4.99 -11.58
N ILE A 29 1.44 4.16 -10.90
CA ILE A 29 0.77 3.02 -11.53
C ILE A 29 -0.27 3.52 -12.55
N GLY A 30 -1.02 4.57 -12.21
CA GLY A 30 -2.06 5.15 -13.07
C GLY A 30 -1.51 5.82 -14.34
N SER A 31 -0.39 6.54 -14.24
CA SER A 31 0.28 7.17 -15.38
C SER A 31 1.10 6.17 -16.20
N GLY A 32 1.64 5.13 -15.57
CA GLY A 32 2.40 4.05 -16.22
C GLY A 32 1.56 3.11 -17.11
N ARG A 33 0.22 3.21 -17.07
CA ARG A 33 -0.70 2.30 -17.82
C ARG A 33 -0.43 2.27 -19.32
N GLU A 34 -0.10 3.41 -19.91
CA GLU A 34 0.21 3.52 -21.34
C GLU A 34 1.51 2.80 -21.72
N PHE A 35 2.40 2.63 -20.74
CA PHE A 35 3.69 1.98 -20.91
C PHE A 35 3.67 0.50 -20.52
N LEU A 36 2.52 -0.10 -20.19
CA LEU A 36 2.45 -1.51 -19.76
C LEU A 36 3.03 -2.49 -20.79
N ARG A 37 2.92 -2.21 -22.08
CA ARG A 37 3.46 -3.07 -23.14
C ARG A 37 4.97 -2.93 -23.33
N THR A 38 5.56 -1.82 -22.92
CA THR A 38 6.96 -1.47 -23.23
C THR A 38 7.84 -1.43 -21.99
N ALA A 39 7.28 -0.95 -20.87
CA ALA A 39 7.93 -0.73 -19.59
C ALA A 39 7.00 -1.11 -18.42
N TRP A 40 6.56 -2.38 -18.40
CA TRP A 40 5.68 -2.94 -17.37
C TRP A 40 6.19 -2.74 -15.93
N TRP A 41 7.51 -2.64 -15.75
CA TRP A 41 8.15 -2.39 -14.45
C TRP A 41 7.74 -1.05 -13.81
N LEU A 42 7.33 -0.06 -14.61
CA LEU A 42 6.85 1.24 -14.11
C LEU A 42 5.60 1.11 -13.24
N CYS A 43 4.75 0.12 -13.51
CA CYS A 43 3.59 -0.20 -12.68
C CYS A 43 3.92 -1.26 -11.63
N ALA A 44 4.76 -2.25 -11.97
CA ALA A 44 5.04 -3.38 -11.08
C ALA A 44 5.84 -2.99 -9.82
N ILE A 45 6.86 -2.14 -9.95
CA ILE A 45 7.68 -1.72 -8.81
C ILE A 45 6.85 -0.96 -7.75
N PRO A 46 6.14 0.13 -8.09
CA PRO A 46 5.31 0.82 -7.10
C PRO A 46 4.17 -0.08 -6.56
N GLY A 47 3.63 -0.99 -7.37
CA GLY A 47 2.63 -1.96 -6.92
C GLY A 47 3.16 -2.89 -5.82
N ILE A 48 4.37 -3.44 -6.02
CA ILE A 48 5.03 -4.30 -5.02
C ILE A 48 5.38 -3.48 -3.77
N ALA A 49 5.83 -2.24 -3.92
CA ALA A 49 6.16 -1.37 -2.79
C ALA A 49 4.94 -1.10 -1.90
N ILE A 50 3.77 -0.80 -2.49
CA ILE A 50 2.50 -0.65 -1.76
C ILE A 50 2.17 -1.97 -1.03
N LEU A 51 2.26 -3.10 -1.73
CA LEU A 51 1.92 -4.41 -1.17
C LEU A 51 2.78 -4.75 0.05
N LEU A 52 4.10 -4.59 -0.07
CA LEU A 52 5.04 -4.81 1.04
C LEU A 52 4.80 -3.86 2.21
N THR A 53 4.48 -2.59 1.93
CA THR A 53 4.20 -1.59 2.98
C THR A 53 2.93 -1.97 3.74
N VAL A 54 1.87 -2.34 3.02
CA VAL A 54 0.60 -2.77 3.60
C VAL A 54 0.78 -4.05 4.41
N LEU A 55 1.51 -5.04 3.90
CA LEU A 55 1.82 -6.27 4.63
C LEU A 55 2.66 -5.98 5.88
N GLY A 56 3.72 -5.19 5.76
CA GLY A 56 4.57 -4.82 6.89
C GLY A 56 3.78 -4.12 8.00
N ILE A 57 2.91 -3.16 7.64
CA ILE A 57 2.06 -2.47 8.62
C ILE A 57 1.02 -3.40 9.24
N ASN A 58 0.42 -4.31 8.46
CA ASN A 58 -0.52 -5.30 9.01
C ASN A 58 0.19 -6.25 10.00
N LEU A 59 1.32 -6.83 9.60
CA LEU A 59 2.09 -7.75 10.45
C LEU A 59 2.66 -7.07 11.70
N VAL A 60 3.15 -5.83 11.57
CA VAL A 60 3.62 -5.05 12.73
C VAL A 60 2.44 -4.71 13.65
N GLY A 61 1.29 -4.34 13.09
CA GLY A 61 0.07 -4.08 13.85
C GLY A 61 -0.41 -5.31 14.61
N GLU A 62 -0.42 -6.48 13.96
CA GLU A 62 -0.75 -7.76 14.57
C GLU A 62 0.28 -8.17 15.63
N GLY A 63 1.58 -8.09 15.34
CA GLY A 63 2.65 -8.45 16.27
C GLY A 63 2.71 -7.53 17.51
N LEU A 64 2.48 -6.23 17.33
CA LEU A 64 2.29 -5.29 18.44
C LEU A 64 1.05 -5.68 19.25
N ASN A 65 -0.09 -5.91 18.59
CA ASN A 65 -1.32 -6.29 19.27
C ASN A 65 -1.13 -7.59 20.06
N ASP A 66 -0.51 -8.62 19.50
CA ASP A 66 -0.24 -9.89 20.18
C ASP A 66 0.70 -9.72 21.38
N THR A 67 1.74 -8.88 21.26
CA THR A 67 2.66 -8.59 22.37
C THR A 67 1.96 -7.82 23.50
N PHE A 68 1.07 -6.88 23.16
CA PHE A 68 0.34 -6.05 24.11
C PHE A 68 -0.98 -6.66 24.60
N ASN A 69 -1.41 -7.81 24.06
CA ASN A 69 -2.65 -8.48 24.43
C ASN A 69 -2.34 -9.73 25.29
N PRO A 70 -2.32 -9.63 26.64
CA PRO A 70 -1.89 -10.70 27.56
C PRO A 70 -2.88 -11.88 27.70
N LYS A 71 -3.74 -12.12 26.71
CA LYS A 71 -4.85 -13.09 26.81
C LYS A 71 -4.43 -14.57 26.83
N LEU A 72 -3.16 -14.90 26.67
CA LEU A 72 -2.64 -16.27 26.80
C LEU A 72 -2.01 -16.57 28.17
N ARG A 73 -1.98 -15.63 29.11
CA ARG A 73 -1.33 -15.83 30.43
C ARG A 73 -2.23 -16.40 31.53
N ASN A 74 -3.42 -16.90 31.19
CA ASN A 74 -4.39 -17.46 32.15
C ASN A 74 -4.96 -18.83 31.69
N LEU A 75 -4.08 -19.76 31.33
CA LEU A 75 -4.38 -21.20 31.40
C LEU A 75 -3.21 -21.92 32.06
#